data_AF-A0A645GTW0-F1
#
_entry.id   AF-A0A645GTW0-F1
#
_cell.length_a   1.000
_cell.length_b   1.000
_cell.length_c   1.000
_cell.angle_alpha   90.00
_cell.angle_beta   90.00
_cell.angle_gamma   90.00
#
_symmetry.space_group_name_H-M   'P 1'
#
loop_
_entity.id
_entity.type
_entity.pdbx_description
1 polymer ?
#
loop_
_entity_poly.entity_id
_entity_poly.type
_entity_poly.pdbx_seq_one_letter_code
_entity_poly.pdbx_strand_id
1 'polypeptide(L)'
;MHRMAKRGLRKIPWLPPESWHKRNLDEPILLVPRIARSLRPVRVPPNILPVNHNLSIVAADRVTLDEIEEMLSSKEANEWMQAHAARLESGFYSLTTTLLRQLPVQL
;
A
#
# COMPACT_ATOMS: atom_id res chain seq x y z
N MET A 1 -10.49 -39.09 15.17
CA MET A 1 -9.54 -38.04 15.60
C MET A 1 -9.98 -36.71 14.99
N HIS A 2 -10.67 -35.86 15.76
CA HIS A 2 -11.28 -34.62 15.26
C HIS A 2 -10.18 -33.55 15.08
N ARG A 3 -9.80 -33.25 13.83
CA ARG A 3 -8.74 -32.27 13.49
C ARG A 3 -9.21 -30.81 13.48
N MET A 4 -10.16 -30.42 14.34
CA MET A 4 -10.53 -29.00 14.47
C MET A 4 -9.84 -28.40 15.69
N ALA A 5 -9.05 -27.35 15.48
CA ALA A 5 -8.52 -26.54 16.56
C ALA A 5 -9.69 -26.02 17.43
N LYS A 6 -9.53 -26.05 18.75
CA LYS A 6 -10.50 -25.48 19.70
C LYS A 6 -10.71 -23.99 19.35
N ARG A 7 -11.79 -23.66 18.64
CA ARG A 7 -12.23 -22.27 18.47
C ARG A 7 -12.77 -21.82 19.82
N GLY A 8 -11.95 -21.11 20.57
CA GLY A 8 -12.29 -20.51 21.85
C GLY A 8 -11.94 -19.02 21.81
N LEU A 9 -12.93 -18.19 22.09
CA LEU A 9 -12.86 -16.74 22.26
C LEU A 9 -11.51 -16.30 22.84
N ARG A 10 -10.66 -15.68 22.00
CA ARG A 10 -9.52 -14.94 22.52
C ARG A 10 -10.08 -13.82 23.41
N LYS A 11 -9.77 -13.85 24.71
CA LYS A 11 -10.02 -12.73 25.65
C LYS A 11 -9.16 -11.50 25.35
N ILE A 12 -8.34 -11.55 24.29
CA ILE A 12 -7.55 -10.42 23.87
C ILE A 12 -8.56 -9.39 23.36
N PRO A 13 -8.61 -8.17 23.95
CA PRO A 13 -9.36 -7.07 23.36
C PRO A 13 -8.97 -6.99 21.89
N TRP A 14 -9.96 -6.82 21.01
CA TRP A 14 -9.66 -6.67 19.60
C TRP A 14 -8.68 -5.50 19.45
N LEU A 15 -7.42 -5.83 19.18
CA LEU A 15 -6.40 -4.87 18.83
C LEU A 15 -6.32 -4.93 17.32
N PRO A 16 -6.41 -3.78 16.66
CA PRO A 16 -6.37 -3.81 15.22
C PRO A 16 -4.93 -4.18 14.80
N PRO A 17 -4.76 -4.97 13.73
CA PRO A 17 -3.50 -5.67 13.45
C PRO A 17 -2.33 -4.77 13.03
N GLU A 18 -2.60 -3.49 12.75
CA GLU A 18 -1.62 -2.55 12.22
C GLU A 18 -1.06 -1.70 13.37
N SER A 19 0.19 -1.27 13.27
CA SER A 19 0.80 -0.41 14.28
C SER A 19 0.57 1.07 13.94
N TRP A 20 -0.67 1.57 14.03
CA TRP A 20 -0.96 2.99 13.73
C TRP A 20 -0.17 3.95 14.62
N HIS A 21 0.14 3.55 15.86
CA HIS A 21 0.90 4.36 16.83
C HIS A 21 2.33 4.71 16.40
N LYS A 22 2.88 4.04 15.37
CA LYS A 22 4.25 4.31 14.88
C LYS A 22 4.28 5.22 13.66
N ARG A 23 3.13 5.64 13.12
CA ARG A 23 3.06 6.51 11.95
C ARG A 23 3.06 7.97 12.37
N ASN A 24 4.01 8.74 11.85
CA ASN A 24 3.95 10.20 11.91
C ASN A 24 2.79 10.68 11.00
N LEU A 25 1.83 11.40 11.56
CA LEU A 25 0.72 11.99 10.81
C LEU A 25 0.95 13.47 10.50
N ASP A 26 2.00 14.08 11.03
CA ASP A 26 2.30 15.50 10.83
C ASP A 26 2.82 15.79 9.41
N GLU A 27 3.13 14.75 8.64
CA GLU A 27 3.61 14.81 7.28
C GLU A 27 2.61 14.18 6.30
N PRO A 28 2.53 14.69 5.05
CA PRO A 28 1.65 14.12 4.07
C PRO A 28 2.22 12.80 3.54
N ILE A 29 1.35 11.92 3.04
CA ILE A 29 1.74 10.59 2.53
C ILE A 29 1.10 10.33 1.16
N LEU A 30 1.58 9.30 0.46
CA LEU A 30 0.87 8.72 -0.69
C LEU A 30 0.25 7.38 -0.29
N LEU A 31 -1.00 7.18 -0.65
CA LEU A 31 -1.67 5.88 -0.56
C LEU A 31 -1.74 5.21 -1.91
N VAL A 32 -1.31 3.94 -1.96
CA VAL A 32 -1.51 3.07 -3.11
C VAL A 32 -2.53 1.99 -2.75
N PRO A 33 -3.68 1.89 -3.45
CA PRO A 33 -4.63 0.82 -3.22
C PRO A 33 -4.00 -0.54 -3.47
N ARG A 34 -4.24 -1.52 -2.58
CA ARG A 34 -3.70 -2.89 -2.78
C ARG A 34 -4.37 -3.65 -3.92
N ILE A 35 -5.55 -3.23 -4.35
CA ILE A 35 -6.29 -3.82 -5.45
C ILE A 35 -6.71 -2.68 -6.37
N ALA A 36 -6.11 -2.62 -7.55
CA ALA A 36 -6.35 -1.52 -8.49
C ALA A 36 -6.22 -1.99 -9.94
N ARG A 37 -6.83 -1.26 -10.87
CA ARG A 37 -6.67 -1.46 -12.32
C ARG A 37 -5.45 -0.74 -12.88
N SER A 38 -5.03 0.33 -12.20
CA SER A 38 -3.88 1.16 -12.53
C SER A 38 -3.15 1.58 -11.25
N LEU A 39 -1.87 1.86 -11.38
CA LEU A 39 -1.03 2.45 -10.36
C LEU A 39 -1.33 3.95 -10.34
N ARG A 40 -2.22 4.34 -9.41
CA ARG A 40 -2.54 5.74 -9.15
C ARG A 40 -2.46 5.97 -7.63
N PRO A 41 -1.39 6.61 -7.15
CA PRO A 41 -1.31 6.99 -5.75
C PRO A 41 -2.34 8.10 -5.45
N VAL A 42 -2.73 8.20 -4.18
CA VAL A 42 -3.60 9.25 -3.65
C VAL A 42 -2.85 10.01 -2.59
N ARG A 43 -2.68 11.32 -2.79
CA ARG A 43 -2.13 12.23 -1.78
C ARG A 43 -3.06 12.30 -0.58
N VAL A 44 -2.51 12.07 0.60
CA VAL A 44 -3.20 12.27 1.87
C VAL A 44 -2.49 13.39 2.62
N PRO A 45 -3.21 14.47 3.00
CA PRO A 45 -2.61 15.59 3.70
C PRO A 45 -2.25 15.20 5.15
N PRO A 46 -1.45 16.05 5.84
CA PRO A 46 -1.14 15.85 7.24
C PRO A 46 -2.41 15.75 8.10
N ASN A 47 -2.28 15.11 9.25
CA ASN A 47 -3.30 14.92 10.27
C ASN A 47 -4.49 14.04 9.84
N ILE A 48 -4.39 13.36 8.70
CA ILE A 48 -5.40 12.39 8.24
C ILE A 48 -4.85 10.97 8.37
N LEU A 49 -5.53 10.17 9.20
CA LEU A 49 -5.22 8.75 9.37
C LEU A 49 -5.88 7.92 8.25
N PRO A 50 -5.11 7.24 7.38
CA PRO A 50 -5.68 6.25 6.48
C PRO A 50 -6.14 5.02 7.25
N VAL A 51 -7.45 4.75 7.23
CA VAL A 51 -8.08 3.63 7.95
C VAL A 51 -8.14 2.33 7.16
N ASN A 52 -7.86 2.38 5.85
CA ASN A 52 -7.97 1.23 4.96
C ASN A 52 -6.62 0.49 4.82
N HIS A 53 -6.68 -0.79 4.45
CA HIS A 53 -5.52 -1.66 4.22
C HIS A 53 -4.68 -1.31 2.97
N ASN A 54 -4.60 -0.03 2.60
CA ASN A 54 -3.78 0.43 1.49
C ASN A 54 -2.29 0.46 1.86
N LEU A 55 -1.44 0.54 0.85
CA LEU A 55 -0.01 0.75 1.04
C LEU A 55 0.22 2.24 1.28
N SER A 56 0.97 2.59 2.31
CA SER A 56 1.37 3.97 2.58
C SER A 56 2.83 4.14 2.17
N ILE A 57 3.11 5.16 1.37
CA ILE A 57 4.45 5.59 0.99
C ILE A 57 4.74 6.91 1.69
N VAL A 58 5.91 6.96 2.33
CA VAL A 58 6.50 8.16 2.91
C VAL A 58 7.75 8.49 2.10
N ALA A 59 8.04 9.77 1.95
CA ALA A 59 9.29 10.21 1.33
C ALA A 59 10.46 9.97 2.29
N ALA A 60 11.64 9.77 1.73
CA ALA A 60 12.91 9.81 2.46
C ALA A 60 13.74 10.97 1.91
N ASP A 61 14.73 11.45 2.64
CA ASP A 61 15.47 12.70 2.36
C ASP A 61 16.04 12.88 0.93
N ARG A 62 16.14 11.79 0.16
CA ARG A 62 16.69 11.81 -1.21
C ARG A 62 15.68 12.20 -2.29
N VAL A 63 14.39 12.01 -2.04
CA VAL A 63 13.35 12.15 -3.06
C VAL A 63 12.10 12.71 -2.42
N THR A 64 11.55 13.75 -3.02
CA THR A 64 10.31 14.37 -2.56
C THR A 64 9.12 13.47 -2.84
N LEU A 65 8.05 13.68 -2.08
CA LEU A 65 6.84 12.89 -2.24
C LEU A 65 6.11 13.20 -3.55
N ASP A 66 6.31 14.39 -4.12
CA ASP A 66 5.73 14.81 -5.38
C ASP A 66 6.44 14.14 -6.57
N GLU A 67 7.76 14.00 -6.53
CA GLU A 67 8.53 13.20 -7.52
C GLU A 67 8.09 11.74 -7.52
N ILE A 68 7.85 11.17 -6.32
CA ILE A 68 7.35 9.80 -6.20
C ILE A 68 5.93 9.70 -6.80
N GLU A 69 5.06 10.69 -6.55
CA GLU A 69 3.70 10.72 -7.10
C GLU A 69 3.69 10.77 -8.62
N GLU A 70 4.51 11.65 -9.21
CA GLU A 70 4.67 11.78 -10.65
C GLU A 70 5.17 10.48 -11.28
N MET A 71 6.23 9.90 -10.72
CA MET A 71 6.82 8.65 -11.20
C MET A 71 5.83 7.47 -11.11
N LEU A 72 5.11 7.31 -10.00
CA LEU A 72 4.11 6.24 -9.88
C LEU A 72 2.92 6.45 -10.81
N SER A 73 2.61 7.69 -11.17
CA SER A 73 1.53 8.05 -12.09
C SER A 73 1.94 7.96 -13.56
N SER A 74 3.21 7.70 -13.85
CA SER A 74 3.73 7.57 -15.21
C SER A 74 3.11 6.39 -15.96
N LYS A 75 3.14 6.47 -17.29
CA LYS A 75 2.63 5.42 -18.17
C LYS A 75 3.51 4.17 -18.05
N GLU A 76 4.82 4.37 -17.97
CA GLU A 76 5.85 3.36 -17.87
C GLU A 76 5.69 2.56 -16.57
N ALA A 77 5.48 3.24 -15.43
CA ALA A 77 5.22 2.56 -14.15
C ALA A 77 3.92 1.74 -14.19
N ASN A 78 2.89 2.26 -14.85
CA ASN A 78 1.63 1.55 -15.04
C ASN A 78 1.78 0.29 -15.91
N GLU A 79 2.46 0.40 -17.05
CA GLU A 79 2.73 -0.72 -17.96
C GLU A 79 3.59 -1.78 -17.27
N TRP A 80 4.63 -1.35 -16.55
CA TRP A 80 5.47 -2.24 -15.77
C TRP A 80 4.65 -2.96 -14.70
N MET A 81 3.82 -2.23 -13.95
CA MET A 81 2.95 -2.82 -12.92
C MET A 81 2.02 -3.88 -13.55
N GLN A 82 1.36 -3.58 -14.67
CA GLN A 82 0.45 -4.51 -15.31
C GLN A 82 1.15 -5.78 -15.82
N ALA A 83 2.41 -5.69 -16.22
CA ALA A 83 3.21 -6.83 -16.67
C ALA A 83 3.70 -7.73 -15.53
N HIS A 84 3.91 -7.18 -14.32
CA HIS A 84 4.56 -7.89 -13.21
C HIS A 84 3.63 -8.19 -12.03
N ALA A 85 2.55 -7.45 -11.86
CA ALA A 85 1.61 -7.63 -10.77
C ALA A 85 0.76 -8.90 -10.95
N ALA A 86 0.40 -9.54 -9.83
CA ALA A 86 -0.53 -10.66 -9.86
C ALA A 86 -1.91 -10.18 -10.32
N ARG A 87 -2.45 -10.81 -11.37
CA ARG A 87 -3.76 -10.48 -11.94
C ARG A 87 -4.87 -11.03 -11.05
N LEU A 88 -5.92 -10.24 -10.91
CA LEU A 88 -7.18 -10.58 -10.25
C LEU A 88 -8.32 -10.54 -11.29
N GLU A 89 -9.52 -10.88 -10.84
CA GLU A 89 -10.72 -10.83 -11.69
C GLU A 89 -11.03 -9.42 -12.20
N SER A 90 -11.77 -9.33 -13.30
CA SER A 90 -12.31 -8.05 -13.83
C SER A 90 -11.25 -6.97 -14.11
N GLY A 91 -10.03 -7.37 -14.47
CA GLY A 91 -8.93 -6.48 -14.87
C GLY A 91 -8.22 -5.79 -13.70
N PHE A 92 -8.41 -6.27 -12.47
CA PHE A 92 -7.69 -5.77 -11.30
C PHE A 92 -6.34 -6.46 -11.13
N TYR A 93 -5.46 -5.82 -10.38
CA TYR A 93 -4.14 -6.32 -10.02
C TYR A 93 -3.95 -6.22 -8.50
N SER A 94 -3.21 -7.18 -7.94
CA SER A 94 -2.80 -7.15 -6.54
C SER A 94 -1.45 -6.41 -6.40
N LEU A 95 -1.49 -5.25 -5.75
CA LEU A 95 -0.33 -4.41 -5.48
C LEU A 95 0.21 -4.72 -4.08
N THR A 96 1.50 -5.02 -4.01
CA THR A 96 2.21 -5.34 -2.76
C THR A 96 3.39 -4.41 -2.57
N THR A 97 3.87 -4.30 -1.33
CA THR A 97 5.10 -3.55 -1.04
C THR A 97 6.31 -4.12 -1.78
N THR A 98 6.38 -5.45 -1.93
CA THR A 98 7.46 -6.12 -2.68
C THR A 98 7.46 -5.71 -4.14
N LEU A 99 6.29 -5.72 -4.80
CA LEU A 99 6.16 -5.29 -6.19
C LEU A 99 6.61 -3.83 -6.37
N LEU A 100 6.12 -2.92 -5.51
CA LEU A 100 6.48 -1.49 -5.61
C LEU A 100 7.98 -1.25 -5.40
N ARG A 101 8.64 -2.04 -4.55
CA ARG A 101 10.10 -1.95 -4.33
C ARG A 101 10.92 -2.47 -5.52
N GLN A 102 10.33 -3.28 -6.39
CA GLN A 102 10.97 -3.80 -7.60
C GLN A 102 10.76 -2.91 -8.82
N LEU A 103 9.91 -1.89 -8.71
CA LEU A 103 9.62 -0.98 -9.81
C LEU A 103 10.94 -0.30 -10.22
N PRO A 104 11.31 -0.34 -11.51
CA PRO A 104 12.57 0.22 -12.00
C PRO A 104 12.46 1.74 -12.00
N VAL A 105 12.69 2.33 -10.84
CA VAL A 105 12.62 3.77 -10.62
C VAL A 105 13.98 4.39 -10.87
N GLN A 106 14.03 5.37 -11.77
CA GLN A 106 15.12 6.33 -11.84
C GLN A 106 14.75 7.47 -10.90
N LEU A 107 15.27 7.41 -9.66
CA LEU A 107 15.15 8.46 -8.65
C LEU A 107 16.51 9.13 -8.45
#